data_AF-A0A829PDA4-F1
#
_entry.id   AF-A0A829PDA4-F1
#
_cell.length_a   1.000
_cell.length_b   1.000
_cell.length_c   1.000
_cell.angle_alpha   90.00
_cell.angle_beta   90.00
_cell.angle_gamma   90.00
#
_symmetry.space_group_name_H-M   'P 1'
#
loop_
_entity.id
_entity.type
_entity.pdbx_description
1 polymer ?
#
loop_
_entity_poly.entity_id
_entity_poly.type
_entity_poly.pdbx_seq_one_letter_code
_entity_poly.pdbx_strand_id
1 'polypeptide(L)'
;MLRDTVRSLVTKRADSAAVRTAFESECGYDENLWAVLCEQVGAAALLIPEESGGAGGELADAAVVVEELGRGLVPSPLMGTLWAELALLEAGYEGELLEALAAGESIGAVAFDPGYVVNGDIADVVLTVQGETVCRAGQVTASALSTLDPTRRLASIAVGAAEPVGTARG
;
A
#
# COMPACT_ATOMS: atom_id res chain seq x y z
N MET A 1 2.82 15.84 16.15
CA MET A 1 3.97 14.90 16.14
C MET A 1 4.01 14.09 14.85
N LEU A 2 3.12 13.12 14.61
CA LEU A 2 3.12 12.30 13.38
C LEU A 2 3.14 13.17 12.11
N ARG A 3 2.20 14.12 12.02
CA ARG A 3 2.12 15.09 10.93
C ARG A 3 3.44 15.83 10.68
N ASP A 4 4.05 16.36 11.75
CA ASP A 4 5.27 17.16 11.65
C ASP A 4 6.48 16.31 11.23
N THR A 5 6.55 15.06 11.69
CA THR A 5 7.56 14.08 11.29
C THR A 5 7.46 13.78 9.80
N VAL A 6 6.28 13.39 9.31
CA VAL A 6 6.06 13.10 7.88
C VAL A 6 6.29 14.35 7.04
N ARG A 7 5.80 15.52 7.48
CA ARG A 7 6.05 16.80 6.82
C ARG A 7 7.53 17.08 6.61
N SER A 8 8.31 16.91 7.69
CA SER A 8 9.75 17.18 7.69
C SER A 8 10.48 16.23 6.74
N LEU A 9 10.10 14.95 6.73
CA LEU A 9 10.64 13.97 5.81
C LEU A 9 10.32 14.31 4.35
N VAL A 10 9.04 14.55 4.04
CA VAL A 10 8.58 14.92 2.69
C VAL A 10 9.28 16.18 2.20
N THR A 11 9.35 17.23 3.03
CA THR A 11 10.02 18.50 2.66
C THR A 11 11.50 18.30 2.34
N LYS A 12 12.17 17.33 2.98
CA LYS A 12 13.60 17.07 2.76
C LYS A 12 13.90 16.14 1.59
N ARG A 13 12.94 15.29 1.19
CA ARG A 13 13.18 14.16 0.28
C ARG A 13 12.38 14.21 -1.02
N ALA A 14 11.28 14.97 -1.07
CA ALA A 14 10.37 15.01 -2.20
C ALA A 14 10.31 16.39 -2.84
N ASP A 15 11.47 16.92 -3.24
CA ASP A 15 11.46 18.07 -4.15
C ASP A 15 10.94 17.65 -5.55
N SER A 16 10.66 18.63 -6.41
CA SER A 16 10.07 18.35 -7.72
C SER A 16 10.94 17.47 -8.61
N ALA A 17 12.26 17.47 -8.45
CA ALA A 17 13.16 16.64 -9.23
C ALA A 17 13.15 15.20 -8.71
N ALA A 18 13.18 15.01 -7.38
CA ALA A 18 13.07 13.71 -6.73
C ALA A 18 11.73 13.04 -7.04
N VAL A 19 10.61 13.77 -6.96
CA VAL A 19 9.27 13.25 -7.33
C VAL A 19 9.24 12.76 -8.78
N ARG A 20 9.85 13.53 -9.70
CA ARG A 20 9.93 13.14 -11.12
C ARG A 20 10.74 11.88 -11.32
N THR A 21 11.93 11.82 -10.74
CA THR A 21 12.76 10.61 -10.76
C THR A 21 12.02 9.41 -10.18
N ALA A 22 11.27 9.61 -9.09
CA ALA A 22 10.53 8.55 -8.43
C ALA A 22 9.42 7.97 -9.32
N PHE A 23 8.55 8.79 -9.93
CA PHE A 23 7.49 8.23 -10.78
C PHE A 23 7.99 7.71 -12.13
N GLU A 24 9.16 8.16 -12.61
CA GLU A 24 9.81 7.64 -13.81
C GLU A 24 10.61 6.34 -13.55
N SER A 25 10.76 5.94 -12.29
CA SER A 25 11.44 4.69 -11.92
C SER A 25 10.60 3.45 -12.30
N GLU A 26 11.25 2.29 -12.36
CA GLU A 26 10.58 1.03 -12.70
C GLU A 26 9.45 0.71 -11.71
N CYS A 27 9.71 0.84 -10.41
CA CYS A 27 8.73 0.68 -9.34
C CYS A 27 7.79 1.89 -9.18
N GLY A 28 8.17 3.07 -9.71
CA GLY A 28 7.37 4.30 -9.76
C GLY A 28 7.18 4.97 -8.41
N TYR A 29 8.09 4.69 -7.48
CA TYR A 29 8.31 5.42 -6.24
C TYR A 29 9.80 5.44 -5.91
N ASP A 30 10.18 6.19 -4.88
CA ASP A 30 11.53 6.15 -4.32
C ASP A 30 11.59 5.08 -3.22
N GLU A 31 12.24 3.96 -3.52
CA GLU A 31 12.40 2.82 -2.59
C GLU A 31 13.12 3.20 -1.30
N ASN A 32 14.06 4.14 -1.35
CA ASN A 32 14.75 4.61 -0.13
C ASN A 32 13.81 5.44 0.74
N LEU A 33 12.99 6.29 0.12
CA LEU A 33 11.98 7.05 0.85
C LEU A 33 10.90 6.13 1.44
N TRP A 34 10.51 5.08 0.71
CA TRP A 34 9.61 4.04 1.23
C TRP A 34 10.19 3.35 2.46
N ALA A 35 11.43 2.85 2.38
CA ALA A 35 12.11 2.23 3.51
C ALA A 35 12.16 3.17 4.73
N VAL A 36 12.47 4.45 4.52
CA VAL A 36 12.48 5.45 5.61
C VAL A 36 11.10 5.69 6.21
N LEU A 37 10.03 5.69 5.39
CA LEU A 37 8.65 5.78 5.89
C LEU A 37 8.28 4.56 6.74
N CYS A 38 8.69 3.36 6.33
CA CYS A 38 8.47 2.14 7.10
C CYS A 38 9.25 2.19 8.43
N GLU A 39 10.56 2.44 8.38
CA GLU A 39 11.45 2.37 9.54
C GLU A 39 11.24 3.51 10.56
N GLN A 40 11.05 4.75 10.09
CA GLN A 40 11.02 5.93 10.98
C GLN A 40 9.61 6.37 11.36
N VAL A 41 8.62 6.08 10.52
CA VAL A 41 7.22 6.47 10.76
C VAL A 41 6.36 5.26 11.13
N GLY A 42 6.77 4.04 10.75
CA GLY A 42 5.92 2.86 10.88
C GLY A 42 4.76 2.89 9.87
N ALA A 43 4.92 3.58 8.74
CA ALA A 43 3.81 3.87 7.84
C ALA A 43 3.12 2.60 7.31
N ALA A 44 3.90 1.57 6.99
CA ALA A 44 3.45 0.27 6.50
C ALA A 44 2.87 -0.65 7.60
N ALA A 45 3.01 -0.31 8.88
CA ALA A 45 2.41 -1.09 9.98
C ALA A 45 1.43 -0.26 10.80
N LEU A 46 1.04 0.90 10.27
CA LEU A 46 0.40 1.95 11.06
C LEU A 46 -0.97 1.53 11.58
N LEU A 47 -1.75 0.83 10.76
CA LEU A 47 -3.10 0.38 11.09
C LEU A 47 -3.15 -1.03 11.68
N ILE A 48 -2.00 -1.70 11.74
CA ILE A 48 -1.91 -3.06 12.28
C ILE A 48 -1.91 -2.96 13.81
N PRO A 49 -2.74 -3.76 14.52
CA PRO A 49 -2.76 -3.77 15.98
C PRO A 49 -1.39 -4.11 16.60
N GLU A 50 -1.12 -3.60 17.80
CA GLU A 50 0.16 -3.84 18.49
C GLU A 50 0.35 -5.34 18.79
N GLU A 51 -0.73 -6.07 19.10
CA GLU A 51 -0.71 -7.51 19.30
C GLU A 51 -0.31 -8.31 18.06
N SER A 52 -0.46 -7.71 16.87
CA SER A 52 -0.05 -8.28 15.59
C SER A 52 1.27 -7.67 15.07
N GLY A 53 2.02 -6.97 15.94
CA GLY A 53 3.33 -6.40 15.63
C GLY A 53 3.29 -5.04 14.92
N GLY A 54 2.13 -4.38 14.87
CA GLY A 54 1.96 -3.06 14.27
C GLY A 54 2.07 -1.89 15.25
N ALA A 55 1.69 -0.70 14.78
CA ALA A 55 1.72 0.53 15.56
C ALA A 55 0.40 0.87 16.27
N GLY A 56 -0.68 0.10 16.03
CA GLY A 56 -1.98 0.28 16.67
C GLY A 56 -2.65 1.63 16.38
N GLY A 57 -2.30 2.28 15.28
CA GLY A 57 -2.85 3.58 14.88
C GLY A 57 -4.25 3.47 14.30
N GLU A 58 -4.92 4.63 14.22
CA GLU A 58 -6.27 4.71 13.67
C GLU A 58 -6.26 5.15 12.19
N LEU A 59 -7.38 4.97 11.49
CA LEU A 59 -7.55 5.49 10.12
C LEU A 59 -7.25 7.00 10.01
N ALA A 60 -7.48 7.76 11.08
CA ALA A 60 -7.14 9.18 11.14
C ALA A 60 -5.61 9.40 11.07
N ASP A 61 -4.81 8.54 11.70
CA ASP A 61 -3.34 8.61 11.63
C ASP A 61 -2.85 8.29 10.22
N ALA A 62 -3.38 7.22 9.60
CA ALA A 62 -3.08 6.89 8.21
C ALA A 62 -3.47 8.01 7.24
N ALA A 63 -4.65 8.62 7.44
CA ALA A 63 -5.08 9.77 6.67
C ALA A 63 -4.10 10.95 6.80
N VAL A 64 -3.55 11.21 8.00
CA VAL A 64 -2.51 12.23 8.19
C VAL A 64 -1.26 11.91 7.39
N VAL A 65 -0.77 10.66 7.40
CA VAL A 65 0.41 10.28 6.61
C VAL A 65 0.14 10.47 5.12
N VAL A 66 -0.97 9.96 4.61
CA VAL A 66 -1.38 10.08 3.21
C VAL A 66 -1.54 11.55 2.79
N GLU A 67 -2.13 12.40 3.63
CA GLU A 67 -2.32 13.82 3.37
C GLU A 67 -0.96 14.53 3.22
N GLU A 68 -0.01 14.21 4.10
CA GLU A 68 1.32 14.81 4.07
C GLU A 68 2.13 14.33 2.85
N LEU A 69 2.01 13.06 2.45
CA LEU A 69 2.56 12.54 1.19
C LEU A 69 1.92 13.21 -0.03
N GLY A 70 0.59 13.36 -0.02
CA GLY A 70 -0.18 14.00 -1.09
C GLY A 70 0.21 15.47 -1.28
N ARG A 71 0.44 16.21 -0.20
CA ARG A 71 0.93 17.60 -0.29
C ARG A 71 2.29 17.69 -0.99
N GLY A 72 3.16 16.70 -0.80
CA GLY A 72 4.45 16.61 -1.47
C GLY A 72 4.41 15.95 -2.85
N LEU A 73 3.23 15.53 -3.34
CA LEU A 73 3.08 14.71 -4.54
C LEU A 73 3.97 13.46 -4.53
N VAL A 74 4.19 12.88 -3.34
CA VAL A 74 5.09 11.73 -3.18
C VAL A 74 4.45 10.47 -3.77
N PRO A 75 5.02 9.88 -4.84
CA PRO A 75 4.60 8.57 -5.30
C PRO A 75 4.99 7.54 -4.23
N SER A 76 4.05 6.68 -3.84
CA SER A 76 4.25 5.71 -2.76
C SER A 76 3.26 4.54 -2.89
N PRO A 77 3.65 3.32 -2.50
CA PRO A 77 2.76 2.17 -2.44
C PRO A 77 1.82 2.16 -1.22
N LEU A 78 1.99 3.11 -0.28
CA LEU A 78 1.32 3.10 1.02
C LEU A 78 -0.19 2.84 0.93
N MET A 79 -0.89 3.50 0.03
CA MET A 79 -2.35 3.39 -0.06
C MET A 79 -2.80 1.96 -0.40
N GLY A 80 -2.18 1.32 -1.40
CA GLY A 80 -2.51 -0.05 -1.77
C GLY A 80 -2.20 -1.03 -0.63
N THR A 81 -1.04 -0.85 0.00
CA THR A 81 -0.56 -1.66 1.13
C THR A 81 -1.49 -1.56 2.34
N LEU A 82 -1.91 -0.35 2.75
CA LEU A 82 -2.86 -0.14 3.84
C LEU A 82 -4.21 -0.83 3.56
N TRP A 83 -4.72 -0.78 2.32
CA TRP A 83 -5.97 -1.48 1.99
C TRP A 83 -5.83 -2.99 2.07
N ALA A 84 -4.67 -3.53 1.65
CA ALA A 84 -4.41 -4.96 1.74
C ALA A 84 -4.33 -5.42 3.20
N GLU A 85 -3.65 -4.67 4.06
CA GLU A 85 -3.58 -4.93 5.51
C GLU A 85 -4.96 -4.93 6.14
N LEU A 86 -5.77 -3.90 5.88
CA LEU A 86 -7.13 -3.82 6.40
C LEU A 86 -7.99 -5.00 5.94
N ALA A 87 -7.89 -5.39 4.67
CA ALA A 87 -8.62 -6.56 4.17
C ALA A 87 -8.18 -7.87 4.83
N LEU A 88 -6.88 -8.05 5.13
CA LEU A 88 -6.38 -9.20 5.88
C LEU A 88 -6.87 -9.20 7.32
N LEU A 89 -6.79 -8.06 8.01
CA LEU A 89 -7.25 -7.89 9.39
C LEU A 89 -8.75 -8.16 9.52
N GLU A 90 -9.56 -7.61 8.60
CA GLU A 90 -11.00 -7.87 8.56
C GLU A 90 -11.32 -9.35 8.28
N ALA A 91 -10.49 -10.02 7.49
CA ALA A 91 -10.59 -11.46 7.26
C ALA A 91 -10.14 -12.31 8.46
N GLY A 92 -9.58 -11.69 9.51
CA GLY A 92 -8.99 -12.36 10.66
C GLY A 92 -7.69 -13.11 10.34
N TYR A 93 -6.94 -12.64 9.33
CA TYR A 93 -5.67 -13.23 8.91
C TYR A 93 -4.50 -12.64 9.72
N GLU A 94 -3.65 -13.51 10.29
CA GLU A 94 -2.50 -13.15 11.14
C GLU A 94 -1.21 -13.86 10.68
N GLY A 95 -1.06 -14.14 9.38
CA GLY A 95 0.08 -14.89 8.83
C GLY A 95 1.15 -14.04 8.16
N GLU A 96 2.12 -14.72 7.52
CA GLU A 96 3.33 -14.15 6.90
C GLU A 96 3.07 -13.00 5.92
N LEU A 97 1.92 -12.99 5.23
CA LEU A 97 1.57 -11.89 4.31
C LEU A 97 1.40 -10.57 5.05
N LEU A 98 0.74 -10.59 6.22
CA LEU A 98 0.53 -9.38 7.01
C LEU A 98 1.86 -8.90 7.60
N GLU A 99 2.73 -9.81 8.04
CA GLU A 99 4.07 -9.50 8.54
C GLU A 99 4.95 -8.84 7.47
N ALA A 100 4.93 -9.37 6.24
CA ALA A 100 5.71 -8.82 5.12
C ALA A 100 5.22 -7.43 4.67
N LEU A 101 3.90 -7.21 4.69
CA LEU A 101 3.31 -5.89 4.46
C LEU A 101 3.70 -4.91 5.57
N ALA A 102 3.60 -5.32 6.84
CA ALA A 102 3.96 -4.53 8.00
C ALA A 102 5.43 -4.05 7.97
N ALA A 103 6.34 -4.93 7.56
CA ALA A 103 7.75 -4.63 7.41
C ALA A 103 8.05 -3.69 6.21
N GLY A 104 7.10 -3.51 5.30
CA GLY A 104 7.28 -2.79 4.04
C GLY A 104 8.13 -3.54 3.02
N GLU A 105 8.35 -4.84 3.23
CA GLU A 105 9.11 -5.75 2.34
C GLU A 105 8.25 -6.27 1.18
N SER A 106 6.93 -6.19 1.32
CA SER A 106 5.96 -6.49 0.27
C SER A 106 5.02 -5.33 0.04
N ILE A 107 4.56 -5.18 -1.20
CA ILE A 107 3.55 -4.20 -1.59
C ILE A 107 2.19 -4.87 -1.74
N GLY A 108 1.18 -4.28 -1.10
CA GLY A 108 -0.19 -4.76 -1.15
C GLY A 108 -1.04 -4.03 -2.18
N ALA A 109 -2.04 -4.73 -2.70
CA ALA A 109 -3.13 -4.13 -3.46
C ALA A 109 -4.44 -4.90 -3.23
N VAL A 110 -5.56 -4.19 -3.38
CA VAL A 110 -6.90 -4.79 -3.37
C VAL A 110 -7.59 -4.50 -4.70
N ALA A 111 -8.01 -5.56 -5.38
CA ALA A 111 -8.67 -5.48 -6.67
C ALA A 111 -10.19 -5.55 -6.50
N PHE A 112 -10.81 -4.39 -6.23
CA PHE A 112 -12.26 -4.23 -6.25
C PHE A 112 -12.81 -4.22 -7.69
N ASP A 113 -12.08 -3.55 -8.59
CA ASP A 113 -12.29 -3.59 -10.03
C ASP A 113 -10.96 -4.01 -10.67
N PRO A 114 -10.89 -5.18 -11.35
CA PRO A 114 -9.67 -5.64 -11.98
C PRO A 114 -9.19 -4.70 -13.11
N GLY A 115 -10.03 -3.80 -13.62
CA GLY A 115 -9.64 -2.78 -14.59
C GLY A 115 -8.82 -1.64 -14.01
N TYR A 116 -8.90 -1.38 -12.69
CA TYR A 116 -8.30 -0.19 -12.05
C TYR A 116 -7.80 -0.51 -10.64
N VAL A 117 -6.64 -1.15 -10.55
CA VAL A 117 -6.03 -1.56 -9.29
C VAL A 117 -4.88 -0.62 -8.93
N VAL A 118 -5.00 0.04 -7.78
CA VAL A 118 -3.96 0.88 -7.19
C VAL A 118 -2.72 0.03 -6.93
N ASN A 119 -1.58 0.43 -7.50
CA ASN A 119 -0.30 -0.28 -7.40
C ASN A 119 -0.33 -1.73 -7.94
N GLY A 120 -1.35 -2.13 -8.70
CA GLY A 120 -1.53 -3.52 -9.12
C GLY A 120 -0.43 -4.07 -10.04
N ASP A 121 0.37 -3.21 -10.66
CA ASP A 121 1.52 -3.58 -11.49
C ASP A 121 2.81 -3.83 -10.70
N ILE A 122 2.84 -3.43 -9.43
CA ILE A 122 4.01 -3.58 -8.55
C ILE A 122 3.71 -4.34 -7.25
N ALA A 123 2.46 -4.79 -7.06
CA ALA A 123 2.04 -5.45 -5.84
C ALA A 123 2.49 -6.92 -5.79
N ASP A 124 3.10 -7.31 -4.67
CA ASP A 124 3.46 -8.70 -4.35
C ASP A 124 2.26 -9.48 -3.80
N VAL A 125 1.37 -8.77 -3.11
CA VAL A 125 0.15 -9.33 -2.51
C VAL A 125 -1.06 -8.64 -3.10
N VAL A 126 -1.82 -9.37 -3.92
CA VAL A 126 -3.09 -8.89 -4.48
C VAL A 126 -4.25 -9.64 -3.84
N LEU A 127 -5.15 -8.89 -3.22
CA LEU A 127 -6.37 -9.41 -2.62
C LEU A 127 -7.58 -9.11 -3.50
N THR A 128 -8.54 -10.03 -3.49
CA THR A 128 -9.83 -9.90 -4.14
C THR A 128 -10.93 -10.19 -3.13
N VAL A 129 -12.12 -9.65 -3.36
CA VAL A 129 -13.27 -9.88 -2.50
C VAL A 129 -14.34 -10.64 -3.29
N GLN A 130 -14.71 -11.83 -2.81
CA GLN A 130 -15.73 -12.68 -3.40
C GLN A 130 -16.88 -12.86 -2.40
N GLY A 131 -17.90 -12.00 -2.51
CA GLY A 131 -18.92 -11.90 -1.47
C GLY A 131 -18.31 -11.35 -0.19
N GLU A 132 -18.33 -12.13 0.89
CA GLU A 132 -17.70 -11.78 2.17
C GLU A 132 -16.31 -12.41 2.33
N THR A 133 -15.86 -13.23 1.39
CA THR A 133 -14.57 -13.91 1.48
C THR A 133 -13.48 -13.05 0.86
N VAL A 134 -12.42 -12.81 1.62
CA VAL A 134 -11.19 -12.22 1.11
C VAL A 134 -10.34 -13.36 0.57
N CYS A 135 -9.88 -13.22 -0.67
CA CYS A 135 -9.05 -14.22 -1.34
C CYS A 135 -7.75 -13.58 -1.81
N ARG A 136 -6.63 -14.25 -1.57
CA ARG A 136 -5.34 -13.92 -2.18
C ARG A 136 -5.33 -14.42 -3.62
N ALA A 137 -5.05 -13.54 -4.58
CA ALA A 137 -4.83 -13.96 -5.95
C ALA A 137 -3.56 -14.83 -6.04
N GLY A 138 -3.64 -15.96 -6.75
CA GLY A 138 -2.48 -16.79 -7.05
C GLY A 138 -1.59 -16.12 -8.10
N GLN A 139 -1.73 -16.51 -9.37
CA GLN A 139 -1.00 -15.84 -10.44
C GLN A 139 -1.67 -14.50 -10.79
N VAL A 140 -0.92 -13.42 -10.78
CA VAL A 140 -1.38 -12.10 -11.25
C VAL A 140 -0.61 -11.73 -12.49
N THR A 141 -1.33 -11.27 -13.51
CA THR A 141 -0.74 -10.57 -14.65
C THR A 141 -1.27 -9.16 -14.65
N ALA A 142 -0.40 -8.17 -14.77
CA ALA A 142 -0.75 -6.76 -14.69
C ALA A 142 -0.31 -6.01 -15.94
N SER A 143 -1.05 -4.97 -16.28
CA SER A 143 -0.70 -4.00 -17.32
C SER A 143 -0.87 -2.62 -16.74
N ALA A 144 0.25 -1.90 -16.59
CA ALA A 144 0.24 -0.52 -16.12
C ALA A 144 -0.62 0.36 -17.05
N LEU A 145 -1.43 1.22 -16.45
CA LEU A 145 -2.28 2.15 -17.18
C LEU A 145 -1.60 3.52 -17.28
N SER A 146 -1.85 4.20 -18.40
CA SER A 146 -1.50 5.62 -18.52
C SER A 146 -2.51 6.44 -17.72
N THR A 147 -2.03 7.10 -16.66
CA THR A 147 -2.84 7.95 -15.77
C THR A 147 -2.57 9.42 -16.04
N LEU A 148 -3.55 10.28 -15.74
CA LEU A 148 -3.36 11.74 -15.80
C LEU A 148 -2.38 12.23 -14.71
N ASP A 149 -2.36 11.54 -13.58
CA ASP A 149 -1.45 11.79 -12.48
C ASP A 149 -0.38 10.67 -12.43
N PRO A 150 0.85 10.93 -12.91
CA PRO A 150 1.90 9.90 -12.95
C PRO A 150 2.37 9.49 -11.55
N THR A 151 2.05 10.26 -10.50
CA THR A 151 2.37 9.89 -9.12
C THR A 151 1.40 8.85 -8.53
N ARG A 152 0.36 8.49 -9.30
CA ARG A 152 -0.65 7.47 -8.95
C ARG A 152 -0.63 6.36 -9.97
N ARG A 153 0.03 5.25 -9.62
CA ARG A 153 0.05 4.04 -10.44
C ARG A 153 -1.28 3.31 -10.35
N LEU A 154 -1.84 3.00 -11.52
CA LEU A 154 -2.98 2.13 -11.69
C LEU A 154 -2.63 1.05 -12.69
N ALA A 155 -3.17 -0.14 -12.49
CA ALA A 155 -3.00 -1.26 -13.41
C ALA A 155 -4.34 -1.94 -13.67
N SER A 156 -4.53 -2.43 -14.88
CA SER A 156 -5.49 -3.50 -15.12
C SER A 156 -4.82 -4.83 -14.81
N ILE A 157 -5.48 -5.71 -14.08
CA ILE A 157 -4.96 -7.02 -13.72
C ILE A 157 -5.88 -8.14 -14.20
N ALA A 158 -5.30 -9.29 -14.50
CA ALA A 158 -5.99 -10.56 -14.56
C ALA A 158 -5.45 -11.47 -13.47
N VAL A 159 -6.36 -11.99 -12.66
CA VAL A 159 -6.07 -12.89 -11.54
C VAL A 159 -6.40 -14.33 -11.95
N GLY A 160 -5.48 -15.23 -11.65
CA GLY A 160 -5.68 -16.68 -11.76
C GLY A 160 -6.53 -17.22 -10.62
N ALA A 161 -6.35 -18.52 -10.31
CA ALA A 161 -7.00 -19.11 -9.15
C ALA A 161 -6.64 -18.33 -7.88
N ALA A 162 -7.66 -17.98 -7.09
CA ALA A 162 -7.50 -17.26 -5.83
C ALA A 162 -7.77 -18.21 -4.66
N GLU A 163 -7.01 -18.05 -3.59
CA GLU A 163 -7.09 -18.87 -2.38
C GLU A 163 -7.72 -18.04 -1.25
N PRO A 164 -8.71 -18.59 -0.53
CA PRO A 164 -9.34 -17.87 0.57
C PRO A 164 -8.34 -17.65 1.71
N VAL A 165 -8.28 -16.40 2.20
CA VAL A 165 -7.49 -16.04 3.39
C VAL A 165 -8.35 -15.89 4.63
N GLY A 166 -9.65 -15.61 4.45
CA GLY A 166 -10.63 -15.54 5.54
C GLY A 166 -11.94 -14.88 5.09
N THR A 167 -12.83 -14.62 6.04
CA THR A 167 -14.12 -13.96 5.80
C THR A 167 -14.14 -12.62 6.51
N ALA A 168 -14.45 -11.55 5.78
CA ALA A 168 -14.56 -10.20 6.32
C ALA A 168 -15.62 -10.17 7.44
N ARG A 169 -15.27 -9.57 8.57
CA ARG A 169 -16.19 -9.33 9.67
C ARG A 169 -17.04 -8.12 9.29
N GLY A 170 -18.35 -8.34 9.11
CA GLY A 170 -19.30 -7.31 8.66
C GLY A 170 -19.55 -6.18 9.65
#